data_AF-A0A2A2L5L8-F1
#
_entry.id   AF-A0A2A2L5L8-F1
#
_cell.length_a   1.000
_cell.length_b   1.000
_cell.length_c   1.000
_cell.angle_alpha   90.00
_cell.angle_beta   90.00
_cell.angle_gamma   90.00
#
_symmetry.space_group_name_H-M   'P 1'
#
loop_
_entity.id
_entity.type
_entity.pdbx_description
1 polymer ?
#
loop_
_entity_poly.entity_id
_entity_poly.type
_entity_poly.pdbx_seq_one_letter_code
_entity_poly.pdbx_strand_id
1 'polypeptide(L)'
;MEKRFLNEKTDLTVYVSPSTSNVPSILSDIESTGDSTATATAQLLHSLTANTFQFTSVDSQPADVLNYKPNNIIARLGSGERSSPTIAFVAHYDSHAAFPGVAVGSDSNGSGIVALLELLAILSPFYDKPSTKPQYNLVFVWTAGGKYNYQGARQFIDDFQEASQANDEKLEVAICLDTVGGVGPLRMHASKAPSDESAAGQLLKRLKAASPNKSIELVTKKINLGAPLMSWEHERFNVRRMPAVTLSRLETSDQDSRKSLLDTPSTVDVNSLMGNIRIIAEAVLGYMMPLTQAGSGANSDSQDKRVTADTQMLSKNSVDKHRVAHYIRQFATKPRSLADPEATGIVAQNIAAAARIYAVTTTMPVDLQEVRVWGVTKTRVLAERVKPAIFELVIATVVLVYLYIFFFVISKSQRIIENSVTVMRKSVA
;
A
#
# COMPACT_ATOMS: atom_id res chain seq x y z
N MET A 1 -5.87 6.39 14.78
CA MET A 1 -6.71 5.21 15.07
C MET A 1 -5.98 3.92 14.70
N GLU A 2 -5.50 3.79 13.46
CA GLU A 2 -4.78 2.58 12.96
C GLU A 2 -3.59 2.14 13.81
N LYS A 3 -2.77 3.09 14.29
CA LYS A 3 -1.67 2.79 15.24
C LYS A 3 -2.13 2.12 16.54
N ARG A 4 -3.32 2.47 17.03
CA ARG A 4 -3.88 1.84 18.22
C ARG A 4 -4.29 0.41 17.88
N PHE A 5 -5.01 0.19 16.77
CA PHE A 5 -5.40 -1.16 16.34
C PHE A 5 -4.22 -2.12 16.14
N LEU A 6 -3.05 -1.64 15.71
CA LEU A 6 -1.84 -2.46 15.59
C LEU A 6 -1.30 -2.96 16.94
N ASN A 7 -1.55 -2.23 18.03
CA ASN A 7 -0.98 -2.50 19.35
C ASN A 7 -2.02 -3.01 20.37
N GLU A 8 -3.31 -2.85 20.08
CA GLU A 8 -4.41 -3.27 20.95
C GLU A 8 -4.54 -4.80 20.95
N LYS A 9 -4.64 -5.38 22.15
CA LYS A 9 -4.96 -6.78 22.35
C LYS A 9 -6.42 -6.87 22.74
N THR A 10 -7.22 -7.58 21.94
CA THR A 10 -8.66 -7.71 22.13
C THR A 10 -9.09 -9.14 21.88
N ASP A 11 -10.02 -9.64 22.71
CA ASP A 11 -10.70 -10.92 22.51
C ASP A 11 -11.88 -10.79 21.53
N LEU A 12 -12.27 -9.56 21.18
CA LEU A 12 -13.28 -9.27 20.17
C LEU A 12 -12.68 -9.30 18.75
N THR A 13 -13.37 -9.97 17.83
CA THR A 13 -13.02 -9.96 16.40
C THR A 13 -13.32 -8.61 15.77
N VAL A 14 -12.32 -8.00 15.14
CA VAL A 14 -12.46 -6.73 14.41
C VAL A 14 -12.55 -7.01 12.92
N TYR A 15 -13.71 -6.72 12.32
CA TYR A 15 -13.90 -6.80 10.88
C TYR A 15 -13.65 -5.46 10.22
N VAL A 16 -12.92 -5.47 9.11
CA VAL A 16 -12.66 -4.29 8.29
C VAL A 16 -13.06 -4.58 6.86
N SER A 17 -13.88 -3.69 6.32
CA SER A 17 -14.35 -3.75 4.94
C SER A 17 -14.18 -2.39 4.29
N PRO A 18 -13.80 -2.32 2.99
CA PRO A 18 -13.95 -1.11 2.21
C PRO A 18 -15.39 -0.60 2.26
N SER A 19 -15.59 0.70 2.12
CA SER A 19 -16.93 1.29 2.08
C SER A 19 -17.72 0.68 0.90
N THR A 20 -18.75 -0.10 1.22
CA THR A 20 -19.72 -0.62 0.26
C THR A 20 -20.98 0.23 0.31
N SER A 21 -21.78 0.22 -0.77
CA SER A 21 -23.04 0.99 -0.84
C SER A 21 -24.03 0.71 0.29
N ASN A 22 -23.89 -0.45 0.95
CA ASN A 22 -24.80 -0.92 1.99
C ASN A 22 -24.37 -0.48 3.40
N VAL A 23 -23.12 -0.05 3.59
CA VAL A 23 -22.64 0.38 4.91
C VAL A 23 -23.31 1.68 5.37
N PRO A 24 -23.45 2.73 4.52
CA PRO A 24 -24.13 3.96 4.91
C PRO A 24 -25.59 3.74 5.32
N SER A 25 -26.32 2.83 4.65
CA SER A 25 -27.71 2.55 4.99
C SER A 25 -27.84 1.81 6.32
N ILE A 26 -26.96 0.86 6.60
CA ILE A 26 -26.89 0.18 7.90
C ILE A 26 -26.55 1.19 9.00
N LEU A 27 -25.59 2.09 8.74
CA LEU A 27 -25.19 3.11 9.72
C LEU A 27 -26.33 4.10 10.01
N SER A 28 -27.02 4.61 8.97
CA SER A 28 -28.16 5.52 9.16
C SER A 28 -29.31 4.86 9.92
N ASP A 29 -29.55 3.55 9.69
CA ASP A 29 -30.56 2.81 10.42
C ASP A 29 -30.19 2.66 11.91
N ILE A 30 -28.91 2.43 12.22
CA ILE A 30 -28.40 2.35 13.60
C ILE A 30 -28.46 3.74 14.28
N GLU A 31 -28.03 4.80 13.60
CA GLU A 31 -28.06 6.17 14.12
C GLU A 31 -29.49 6.62 14.42
N SER A 32 -30.43 6.38 13.50
CA SER A 32 -31.85 6.68 13.74
C SER A 32 -32.41 5.94 14.95
N THR A 33 -31.90 4.74 15.25
CA THR A 33 -32.29 3.94 16.42
C THR A 33 -31.66 4.45 17.72
N GLY A 34 -30.48 5.08 17.63
CA GLY A 34 -29.71 5.60 18.77
C GLY A 34 -30.19 6.95 19.30
N ASP A 35 -30.96 7.71 18.52
CA ASP A 35 -31.50 9.00 18.95
C ASP A 35 -32.52 8.83 20.09
N SER A 36 -32.21 9.44 21.24
CA SER A 36 -33.07 9.40 22.41
C SER A 36 -34.33 10.22 22.16
N THR A 37 -35.49 9.56 22.06
CA THR A 37 -36.79 10.25 22.03
C THR A 37 -37.15 10.78 23.42
N ALA A 38 -37.85 11.92 23.48
CA ALA A 38 -38.11 12.65 24.73
C ALA A 38 -39.04 11.93 25.73
N THR A 39 -39.73 10.88 25.31
CA THR A 39 -40.76 10.19 26.13
C THR A 39 -40.53 8.69 26.12
N ALA A 40 -40.62 8.05 27.29
CA ALA A 40 -40.42 6.59 27.43
C ALA A 40 -41.39 5.75 26.57
N THR A 41 -42.62 6.20 26.36
CA THR A 41 -43.60 5.54 25.48
C THR A 41 -43.26 5.70 24.00
N ALA A 42 -42.76 6.86 23.60
CA ALA A 42 -42.24 7.09 22.25
C ALA A 42 -40.99 6.24 22.02
N GLN A 43 -40.13 6.09 23.02
CA GLN A 43 -38.95 5.24 22.96
C GLN A 43 -39.31 3.75 22.84
N LEU A 44 -40.36 3.29 23.53
CA LEU A 44 -40.88 1.92 23.38
C LEU A 44 -41.48 1.69 21.99
N LEU A 45 -42.33 2.58 21.48
CA LEU A 45 -42.87 2.48 20.12
C LEU A 45 -41.77 2.51 19.06
N HIS A 46 -40.78 3.40 19.25
CA HIS A 46 -39.63 3.50 18.37
C HIS A 46 -38.79 2.21 18.42
N SER A 47 -38.59 1.63 19.61
CA SER A 47 -37.88 0.36 19.76
C SER A 47 -38.59 -0.81 19.09
N LEU A 48 -39.92 -0.81 19.02
CA LEU A 48 -40.70 -1.86 18.33
C LEU A 48 -40.56 -1.78 16.81
N THR A 49 -40.49 -0.56 16.28
CA THR A 49 -40.30 -0.32 14.85
C THR A 49 -38.84 -0.40 14.42
N ALA A 50 -37.92 -0.16 15.36
CA ALA A 50 -36.49 -0.16 15.13
C ALA A 50 -36.00 -1.51 14.60
N ASN A 51 -34.98 -1.42 13.75
CA ASN A 51 -34.31 -2.56 13.17
C ASN A 51 -33.00 -2.75 13.93
N THR A 52 -32.82 -3.91 14.56
CA THR A 52 -31.52 -4.28 15.10
C THR A 52 -30.76 -5.08 14.04
N PHE A 53 -29.44 -4.91 13.98
CA PHE A 53 -28.60 -5.68 13.08
C PHE A 53 -27.82 -6.73 13.86
N GLN A 54 -27.92 -7.97 13.43
CA GLN A 54 -27.08 -9.06 13.89
C GLN A 54 -26.02 -9.33 12.83
N PHE A 55 -24.76 -9.26 13.23
CA PHE A 55 -23.64 -9.58 12.36
C PHE A 55 -23.21 -11.02 12.60
N THR A 56 -23.27 -11.86 11.57
CA THR A 56 -22.80 -13.25 11.60
C THR A 56 -21.70 -13.43 10.57
N SER A 57 -20.57 -14.00 10.99
CA SER A 57 -19.50 -14.41 10.08
C SER A 57 -19.66 -15.89 9.76
N VAL A 58 -19.71 -16.22 8.47
CA VAL A 58 -19.68 -17.62 8.04
C VAL A 58 -18.21 -18.06 8.03
N ASP A 59 -17.87 -18.99 8.94
CA ASP A 59 -16.58 -19.66 9.08
C ASP A 59 -15.33 -18.80 8.84
N SER A 60 -14.65 -18.44 9.92
CA SER A 60 -13.28 -17.94 9.83
C SER A 60 -12.41 -18.68 10.84
N GLN A 61 -11.86 -19.81 10.42
CA GLN A 61 -10.70 -20.35 11.12
C GLN A 61 -9.57 -19.31 11.01
N PRO A 62 -8.86 -19.01 12.11
CA PRO A 62 -7.70 -18.14 12.05
C PRO A 62 -6.73 -18.66 10.98
N ALA A 63 -6.22 -17.77 10.14
CA ALA A 63 -5.26 -18.20 9.13
C ALA A 63 -3.96 -18.65 9.80
N ASP A 64 -3.46 -19.80 9.36
CA ASP A 64 -2.21 -20.37 9.87
C ASP A 64 -0.99 -19.52 9.52
N VAL A 65 0.13 -19.85 10.16
CA VAL A 65 1.45 -19.32 9.79
C VAL A 65 1.78 -19.79 8.38
N LEU A 66 2.04 -18.85 7.49
CA LEU A 66 2.37 -19.13 6.10
C LEU A 66 3.80 -19.63 5.98
N ASN A 67 3.97 -20.77 5.31
CA ASN A 67 5.27 -21.31 4.92
C ASN A 67 5.36 -21.37 3.39
N TYR A 68 5.68 -20.22 2.78
CA TYR A 68 5.89 -20.11 1.34
C TYR A 68 7.04 -19.14 1.04
N LYS A 69 7.64 -19.28 -0.15
CA LYS A 69 8.74 -18.45 -0.61
C LYS A 69 8.22 -17.45 -1.65
N PRO A 70 8.07 -16.15 -1.33
CA PRO A 70 7.74 -15.14 -2.32
C PRO A 70 8.93 -14.91 -3.26
N ASN A 71 8.72 -14.27 -4.41
CA ASN A 71 9.77 -14.10 -5.42
C ASN A 71 10.25 -12.64 -5.50
N ASN A 72 11.56 -12.45 -5.51
CA ASN A 72 12.18 -11.24 -6.06
C ASN A 72 12.15 -11.29 -7.58
N ILE A 73 11.96 -10.14 -8.21
CA ILE A 73 12.03 -9.98 -9.67
C ILE A 73 13.24 -9.13 -9.96
N ILE A 74 14.13 -9.61 -10.82
CA ILE A 74 15.40 -8.96 -11.13
C ILE A 74 15.49 -8.79 -12.65
N ALA A 75 15.56 -7.56 -13.11
CA ALA A 75 15.80 -7.24 -14.52
C ALA A 75 17.20 -6.63 -14.69
N ARG A 76 17.95 -7.10 -15.70
CA ARG A 76 19.35 -6.70 -15.92
C ARG A 76 19.53 -6.04 -17.29
N LEU A 77 20.23 -4.90 -17.31
CA LEU A 77 20.78 -4.26 -18.51
C LEU A 77 22.30 -4.32 -18.44
N GLY A 78 22.91 -5.07 -19.36
CA GLY A 78 24.35 -5.32 -19.38
C GLY A 78 25.11 -4.34 -20.26
N SER A 79 26.18 -3.76 -19.73
CA SER A 79 27.20 -3.00 -20.46
C SER A 79 27.91 -3.86 -21.54
N GLY A 80 27.95 -5.18 -21.36
CA GLY A 80 28.67 -6.11 -22.23
C GLY A 80 30.16 -6.23 -21.90
N GLU A 81 30.67 -5.40 -20.99
CA GLU A 81 32.02 -5.48 -20.44
C GLU A 81 31.99 -6.28 -19.11
N ARG A 82 32.98 -7.15 -18.91
CA ARG A 82 32.99 -8.12 -17.80
C ARG A 82 33.19 -7.48 -16.42
N SER A 83 33.87 -6.34 -16.33
CA SER A 83 34.23 -5.70 -15.07
C SER A 83 33.53 -4.35 -14.83
N SER A 84 32.48 -4.05 -15.59
CA SER A 84 31.77 -2.79 -15.40
C SER A 84 31.05 -2.74 -14.05
N PRO A 85 31.15 -1.61 -13.33
CA PRO A 85 30.41 -1.40 -12.09
C PRO A 85 28.89 -1.51 -12.29
N THR A 86 28.21 -2.04 -11.29
CA THR A 86 26.76 -2.23 -11.28
C THR A 86 26.08 -1.18 -10.41
N ILE A 87 25.04 -0.54 -10.95
CA ILE A 87 24.10 0.31 -10.19
C ILE A 87 22.80 -0.47 -10.03
N ALA A 88 22.37 -0.64 -8.78
CA ALA A 88 21.11 -1.33 -8.48
C ALA A 88 20.01 -0.32 -8.18
N PHE A 89 18.84 -0.49 -8.79
CA PHE A 89 17.61 0.18 -8.39
C PHE A 89 16.72 -0.83 -7.67
N VAL A 90 16.25 -0.49 -6.48
CA VAL A 90 15.55 -1.43 -5.61
C VAL A 90 14.23 -0.82 -5.13
N ALA A 91 13.14 -1.57 -5.16
CA ALA A 91 11.89 -1.15 -4.55
C ALA A 91 11.10 -2.37 -4.13
N HIS A 92 10.62 -2.36 -2.90
CA HIS A 92 9.76 -3.45 -2.44
C HIS A 92 8.34 -3.32 -2.99
N TYR A 93 7.73 -4.45 -3.35
CA TYR A 93 6.42 -4.49 -4.00
C TYR A 93 5.29 -4.94 -3.06
N ASP A 94 5.55 -5.17 -1.79
CA ASP A 94 4.55 -5.52 -0.80
C ASP A 94 3.90 -4.29 -0.16
N SER A 95 2.61 -4.41 0.16
CA SER A 95 1.85 -3.43 0.93
C SER A 95 1.59 -3.92 2.36
N HIS A 96 1.48 -3.00 3.31
CA HIS A 96 1.19 -3.33 4.70
C HIS A 96 0.52 -2.17 5.42
N ALA A 97 -0.46 -2.50 6.26
CA ALA A 97 -1.12 -1.61 7.22
C ALA A 97 -1.66 -2.48 8.37
N ALA A 98 -2.40 -1.89 9.30
CA ALA A 98 -3.08 -2.62 10.39
C ALA A 98 -3.89 -3.83 9.88
N PHE A 99 -4.51 -3.71 8.72
CA PHE A 99 -5.31 -4.76 8.08
C PHE A 99 -4.70 -5.11 6.71
N PRO A 100 -3.76 -6.06 6.65
CA PRO A 100 -2.99 -6.34 5.43
C PRO A 100 -3.85 -6.75 4.23
N GLY A 101 -4.97 -7.43 4.46
CA GLY A 101 -5.86 -7.92 3.39
C GLY A 101 -6.52 -6.84 2.54
N VAL A 102 -6.63 -5.62 3.07
CA VAL A 102 -7.28 -4.47 2.41
C VAL A 102 -6.32 -3.31 2.15
N ALA A 103 -5.07 -3.42 2.61
CA ALA A 103 -4.05 -2.39 2.46
C ALA A 103 -3.54 -2.31 1.02
N VAL A 104 -3.96 -1.30 0.26
CA VAL A 104 -3.54 -1.11 -1.14
C VAL A 104 -2.07 -0.66 -1.23
N GLY A 105 -1.67 0.31 -0.40
CA GLY A 105 -0.30 0.83 -0.40
C GLY A 105 0.07 1.51 -1.71
N SER A 106 -0.77 2.43 -2.19
CA SER A 106 -0.60 3.10 -3.48
C SER A 106 0.68 3.92 -3.57
N ASP A 107 0.91 4.89 -2.67
CA ASP A 107 2.19 5.61 -2.60
C ASP A 107 3.25 4.72 -1.95
N SER A 108 2.89 3.94 -0.92
CA SER A 108 3.77 3.10 -0.10
C SER A 108 3.50 1.58 -0.28
N ASN A 109 4.14 0.87 -1.20
CA ASN A 109 5.14 1.36 -2.16
C ASN A 109 4.76 1.03 -3.61
N GLY A 110 3.49 1.24 -3.98
CA GLY A 110 3.05 1.10 -5.37
C GLY A 110 3.76 2.10 -6.30
N SER A 111 3.99 3.34 -5.81
CA SER A 111 4.73 4.36 -6.53
C SER A 111 6.17 3.95 -6.85
N GLY A 112 6.85 3.23 -5.93
CA GLY A 112 8.20 2.70 -6.15
C GLY A 112 8.26 1.64 -7.25
N ILE A 113 7.26 0.75 -7.33
CA ILE A 113 7.15 -0.22 -8.44
C ILE A 113 7.04 0.50 -9.78
N VAL A 114 6.12 1.46 -9.85
CA VAL A 114 5.86 2.25 -11.06
C VAL A 114 7.11 3.02 -11.46
N ALA A 115 7.80 3.63 -10.49
CA ALA A 115 9.04 4.35 -10.72
C ALA A 115 10.14 3.44 -11.28
N LEU A 116 10.33 2.24 -10.74
CA LEU A 116 11.32 1.29 -11.27
C LEU A 116 11.00 0.83 -12.70
N LEU A 117 9.75 0.49 -13.00
CA LEU A 117 9.35 0.06 -14.34
C LEU A 117 9.55 1.18 -15.36
N GLU A 118 9.23 2.42 -14.96
CA GLU A 118 9.42 3.59 -15.82
C GLU A 118 10.90 3.94 -16.00
N LEU A 119 11.72 3.85 -14.94
CA LEU A 119 13.17 4.02 -15.04
C LEU A 119 13.78 2.96 -15.97
N LEU A 120 13.34 1.72 -15.86
CA LEU A 120 13.76 0.64 -16.76
C LEU A 120 13.39 0.97 -18.22
N ALA A 121 12.16 1.43 -18.47
CA ALA A 121 11.70 1.80 -19.81
C ALA A 121 12.47 3.01 -20.41
N ILE A 122 12.89 3.96 -19.56
CA ILE A 122 13.68 5.13 -19.98
C ILE A 122 15.13 4.76 -20.24
N LEU A 123 15.70 3.86 -19.45
CA LEU A 123 17.12 3.51 -19.49
C LEU A 123 17.42 2.40 -20.50
N SER A 124 16.49 1.48 -20.77
CA SER A 124 16.73 0.37 -21.71
C SER A 124 17.16 0.80 -23.12
N PRO A 125 16.62 1.86 -23.75
CA PRO A 125 17.01 2.25 -25.10
C PRO A 125 18.49 2.67 -25.21
N PHE A 126 19.11 3.12 -24.12
CA PHE A 126 20.54 3.45 -24.11
C PHE A 126 21.42 2.20 -24.24
N TYR A 127 20.92 1.02 -23.85
CA TYR A 127 21.62 -0.25 -23.90
C TYR A 127 21.43 -1.03 -25.21
N ASP A 128 20.56 -0.56 -26.11
CA ASP A 128 20.29 -1.24 -27.39
C ASP A 128 21.45 -1.08 -28.39
N LYS A 129 22.09 0.09 -28.43
CA LYS A 129 23.17 0.40 -29.38
C LYS A 129 24.53 0.43 -28.68
N PRO A 130 25.57 -0.23 -29.23
CA PRO A 130 26.92 -0.18 -28.65
C PRO A 130 27.50 1.23 -28.52
N SER A 131 27.12 2.16 -29.40
CA SER A 131 27.63 3.53 -29.39
C SER A 131 27.06 4.41 -28.28
N THR A 132 25.88 4.09 -27.77
CA THR A 132 25.21 4.83 -26.68
C THR A 132 25.25 4.09 -25.35
N LYS A 133 25.78 2.85 -25.36
CA LYS A 133 25.78 1.97 -24.21
C LYS A 133 26.75 2.47 -23.14
N PRO A 134 26.26 2.75 -21.90
CA PRO A 134 27.13 3.16 -20.80
C PRO A 134 28.02 2.01 -20.29
N GLN A 135 29.19 2.34 -19.74
CA GLN A 135 30.11 1.40 -19.09
C GLN A 135 29.67 1.01 -17.67
N TYR A 136 28.37 0.83 -17.47
CA TYR A 136 27.76 0.46 -16.21
C TYR A 136 26.71 -0.61 -16.45
N ASN A 137 26.62 -1.59 -15.56
CA ASN A 137 25.52 -2.54 -15.52
C ASN A 137 24.38 -1.94 -14.69
N LEU A 138 23.13 -2.10 -15.14
CA LEU A 138 21.97 -1.73 -14.33
C LEU A 138 21.20 -2.98 -13.93
N VAL A 139 20.81 -3.02 -12.65
CA VAL A 139 19.98 -4.08 -12.12
C VAL A 139 18.76 -3.45 -11.46
N PHE A 140 17.57 -3.83 -11.88
CA PHE A 140 16.31 -3.39 -11.30
C PHE A 140 15.72 -4.55 -10.49
N VAL A 141 15.49 -4.32 -9.20
CA VAL A 141 15.08 -5.36 -8.25
C VAL A 141 13.77 -4.95 -7.61
N TRP A 142 12.74 -5.74 -7.84
CA TRP A 142 11.50 -5.66 -7.09
C TRP A 142 11.55 -6.69 -5.97
N THR A 143 11.64 -6.22 -4.73
CA THR A 143 11.86 -7.07 -3.56
C THR A 143 10.55 -7.50 -2.90
N ALA A 144 10.46 -8.77 -2.50
CA ALA A 144 9.38 -9.25 -1.66
C ALA A 144 9.63 -8.94 -0.19
N GLY A 145 8.59 -8.69 0.60
CA GLY A 145 8.71 -8.56 2.06
C GLY A 145 9.54 -7.36 2.52
N GLY A 146 9.45 -6.22 1.83
CA GLY A 146 10.01 -4.94 2.26
C GLY A 146 9.47 -4.48 3.60
N LYS A 147 8.15 -4.57 3.79
CA LYS A 147 7.47 -4.22 5.05
C LYS A 147 7.77 -5.22 6.18
N TYR A 148 8.25 -6.40 5.82
CA TYR A 148 8.65 -7.47 6.74
C TYR A 148 10.17 -7.46 6.95
N ASN A 149 10.71 -6.31 7.33
CA ASN A 149 12.14 -6.11 7.58
C ASN A 149 13.04 -6.29 6.34
N TYR A 150 12.54 -6.04 5.14
CA TYR A 150 13.28 -6.14 3.88
C TYR A 150 13.91 -7.52 3.61
N GLN A 151 13.17 -8.61 3.83
CA GLN A 151 13.69 -9.98 3.58
C GLN A 151 14.13 -10.18 2.13
N GLY A 152 13.38 -9.63 1.15
CA GLY A 152 13.75 -9.71 -0.25
C GLY A 152 15.06 -8.99 -0.56
N ALA A 153 15.29 -7.82 0.03
CA ALA A 153 16.57 -7.12 -0.12
C ALA A 153 17.72 -7.90 0.54
N ARG A 154 17.50 -8.50 1.72
CA ARG A 154 18.46 -9.38 2.38
C ARG A 154 18.88 -10.52 1.46
N GLN A 155 17.91 -11.25 0.90
CA GLN A 155 18.19 -12.36 -0.02
C GLN A 155 18.95 -11.88 -1.26
N PHE A 156 18.50 -10.79 -1.89
CA PHE A 156 19.20 -10.22 -3.05
C PHE A 156 20.66 -9.85 -2.75
N ILE A 157 20.94 -9.27 -1.57
CA ILE A 157 22.31 -8.93 -1.16
C ILE A 157 23.17 -10.19 -1.03
N ASP A 158 22.65 -11.22 -0.37
CA ASP A 158 23.37 -12.47 -0.17
C ASP A 158 23.68 -13.13 -1.55
N ASP A 159 22.69 -13.20 -2.44
CA ASP A 159 22.84 -13.73 -3.80
C ASP A 159 23.82 -12.89 -4.64
N PHE A 160 23.77 -11.56 -4.51
CA PHE A 160 24.67 -10.65 -5.22
C PHE A 160 26.11 -10.78 -4.71
N GLN A 161 26.33 -11.00 -3.41
CA GLN A 161 27.68 -11.25 -2.87
C GLN A 161 28.28 -12.54 -3.40
N GLU A 162 27.48 -13.59 -3.51
CA GLU A 162 27.90 -14.85 -4.11
C GLU A 162 28.26 -14.67 -5.59
N ALA A 163 27.41 -13.99 -6.36
CA ALA A 163 27.68 -13.66 -7.75
C ALA A 163 28.92 -12.75 -7.93
N SER A 164 29.12 -11.79 -7.01
CA SER A 164 30.28 -10.91 -6.98
C SER A 164 31.59 -11.70 -6.81
N GLN A 165 31.60 -12.73 -5.96
CA GLN A 165 32.75 -13.60 -5.77
C GLN A 165 33.01 -14.53 -6.97
N ALA A 166 31.96 -14.95 -7.67
CA ALA A 166 32.07 -15.85 -8.81
C ALA A 166 32.44 -15.12 -10.13
N ASN A 167 31.91 -13.92 -10.34
CA ASN A 167 31.92 -13.22 -11.63
C ASN A 167 32.65 -11.86 -11.60
N ASP A 168 33.27 -11.49 -10.48
CA ASP A 168 33.89 -10.17 -10.25
C ASP A 168 32.90 -8.98 -10.43
N GLU A 169 31.61 -9.21 -10.18
CA GLU A 169 30.60 -8.14 -10.22
C GLU A 169 30.80 -7.18 -9.05
N LYS A 170 30.93 -5.88 -9.31
CA LYS A 170 31.07 -4.85 -8.27
C LYS A 170 29.82 -3.97 -8.20
N LEU A 171 29.16 -3.94 -7.06
CA LEU A 171 28.08 -2.97 -6.80
C LEU A 171 28.68 -1.60 -6.44
N GLU A 172 28.39 -0.60 -7.26
CA GLU A 172 28.86 0.77 -7.07
C GLU A 172 27.94 1.53 -6.09
N VAL A 173 26.63 1.48 -6.34
CA VAL A 173 25.61 2.04 -5.45
C VAL A 173 24.25 1.36 -5.67
N ALA A 174 23.51 1.11 -4.58
CA ALA A 174 22.10 0.75 -4.63
C ALA A 174 21.21 1.96 -4.30
N ILE A 175 20.24 2.23 -5.16
CA ILE A 175 19.26 3.31 -5.06
C ILE A 175 17.91 2.67 -4.75
N CYS A 176 17.51 2.70 -3.49
CA CYS A 176 16.21 2.17 -3.06
C CYS A 176 15.13 3.24 -3.23
N LEU A 177 13.96 2.91 -3.78
CA LEU A 177 12.83 3.82 -3.95
C LEU A 177 11.70 3.44 -2.99
N ASP A 178 11.24 4.40 -2.20
CA ASP A 178 10.11 4.22 -1.29
C ASP A 178 9.24 5.49 -1.25
N THR A 179 7.94 5.38 -1.55
CA THR A 179 6.96 6.47 -1.37
C THR A 179 7.39 7.74 -2.13
N VAL A 180 7.46 7.63 -3.45
CA VAL A 180 7.94 8.67 -4.38
C VAL A 180 6.82 9.30 -5.23
N GLY A 181 5.56 8.93 -4.98
CA GLY A 181 4.40 9.34 -5.77
C GLY A 181 3.69 10.61 -5.28
N GLY A 182 3.89 11.04 -4.04
CA GLY A 182 3.22 12.23 -3.49
C GLY A 182 3.87 13.58 -3.82
N VAL A 183 3.15 14.66 -3.49
CA VAL A 183 3.62 16.06 -3.60
C VAL A 183 4.54 16.41 -2.43
N GLY A 184 5.64 17.12 -2.71
CA GLY A 184 6.61 17.57 -1.70
C GLY A 184 8.06 17.34 -2.13
N PRO A 185 9.05 17.66 -1.28
CA PRO A 185 10.47 17.50 -1.58
C PRO A 185 10.85 16.02 -1.76
N LEU A 186 11.87 15.77 -2.58
CA LEU A 186 12.47 14.44 -2.70
C LEU A 186 13.66 14.37 -1.74
N ARG A 187 13.67 13.38 -0.85
CA ARG A 187 14.72 13.24 0.17
C ARG A 187 15.59 12.04 -0.13
N MET A 188 16.90 12.23 -0.01
CA MET A 188 17.87 11.14 -0.01
C MET A 188 18.21 10.77 1.42
N HIS A 189 17.79 9.57 1.83
CA HIS A 189 18.11 8.97 3.11
C HIS A 189 19.42 8.19 3.01
N ALA A 190 20.37 8.50 3.88
CA ALA A 190 21.65 7.84 3.95
C ALA A 190 22.05 7.52 5.39
N SER A 191 22.85 6.47 5.58
CA SER A 191 23.28 6.05 6.92
C SER A 191 24.32 6.99 7.54
N LYS A 192 25.11 7.64 6.70
CA LYS A 192 26.14 8.64 7.02
C LYS A 192 26.08 9.71 5.95
N ALA A 193 26.55 10.92 6.26
CA ALA A 193 26.74 11.93 5.23
C ALA A 193 27.74 11.40 4.19
N PRO A 194 27.36 11.28 2.91
CA PRO A 194 28.24 10.75 1.89
C PRO A 194 29.38 11.74 1.62
N SER A 195 30.59 11.24 1.40
CA SER A 195 31.69 12.10 0.96
C SER A 195 31.45 12.55 -0.48
N ASP A 196 31.99 13.71 -0.82
CA ASP A 196 31.83 14.33 -2.14
C ASP A 196 32.31 13.47 -3.32
N GLU A 197 33.30 12.61 -3.07
CA GLU A 197 33.87 11.68 -4.05
C GLU A 197 33.12 10.34 -4.12
N SER A 198 32.35 9.98 -3.09
CA SER A 198 31.60 8.73 -3.08
C SER A 198 30.49 8.71 -4.13
N ALA A 199 30.14 7.53 -4.64
CA ALA A 199 29.02 7.36 -5.58
C ALA A 199 27.72 8.01 -5.08
N ALA A 200 27.41 7.85 -3.79
CA ALA A 200 26.24 8.48 -3.16
C ALA A 200 26.33 10.01 -3.09
N GLY A 201 27.52 10.57 -2.85
CA GLY A 201 27.73 12.03 -2.83
C GLY A 201 27.64 12.64 -4.23
N GLN A 202 28.23 11.98 -5.22
CA GLN A 202 28.10 12.36 -6.62
C GLN A 202 26.64 12.27 -7.09
N LEU A 203 25.92 11.20 -6.73
CA LEU A 203 24.49 11.06 -7.00
C LEU A 203 23.67 12.20 -6.38
N LEU A 204 23.96 12.59 -5.14
CA LEU A 204 23.27 13.72 -4.48
C LEU A 204 23.48 15.04 -5.23
N LYS A 205 24.72 15.32 -5.65
CA LYS A 205 25.04 16.51 -6.45
C LYS A 205 24.28 16.51 -7.78
N ARG A 206 24.23 15.36 -8.47
CA ARG A 206 23.50 15.19 -9.73
C ARG A 206 21.99 15.33 -9.55
N LEU A 207 21.43 14.74 -8.50
CA LEU A 207 20.02 14.90 -8.14
C LEU A 207 19.67 16.39 -7.97
N LYS A 208 20.47 17.13 -7.18
CA LYS A 208 20.29 18.58 -6.97
C LYS A 208 20.37 19.37 -8.29
N ALA A 209 21.32 19.04 -9.15
CA ALA A 209 21.46 19.69 -10.46
C ALA A 209 20.28 19.38 -11.41
N ALA A 210 19.74 18.17 -11.37
CA ALA A 210 18.61 17.73 -12.20
C ALA A 210 17.26 18.34 -11.76
N SER A 211 17.20 19.00 -10.59
CA SER A 211 15.96 19.45 -9.95
C SER A 211 15.95 20.97 -9.70
N PRO A 212 15.88 21.80 -10.75
CA PRO A 212 15.90 23.26 -10.57
C PRO A 212 14.65 23.81 -9.86
N ASN A 213 13.51 23.12 -9.96
CA ASN A 213 12.21 23.60 -9.45
C ASN A 213 11.75 22.87 -8.18
N LYS A 214 12.56 21.97 -7.63
CA LYS A 214 12.18 21.11 -6.51
C LYS A 214 13.35 20.89 -5.58
N SER A 215 13.12 21.04 -4.27
CA SER A 215 14.16 20.85 -3.26
C SER A 215 14.50 19.37 -3.09
N ILE A 216 15.81 19.10 -3.01
CA ILE A 216 16.37 17.80 -2.67
C ILE A 216 17.12 17.91 -1.36
N GLU A 217 16.63 17.18 -0.37
CA GLU A 217 17.13 17.20 1.00
C GLU A 217 17.92 15.93 1.29
N LEU A 218 19.03 16.06 2.02
CA LEU A 218 19.77 14.93 2.55
C LEU A 218 19.32 14.69 3.99
N VAL A 219 18.79 13.51 4.28
CA VAL A 219 18.44 13.08 5.63
C VAL A 219 19.39 11.96 6.03
N THR A 220 20.17 12.18 7.09
CA THR A 220 21.10 11.16 7.58
C THR A 220 20.64 10.55 8.89
N LYS A 221 20.61 9.23 8.96
CA LYS A 221 20.29 8.49 10.19
C LYS A 221 21.29 7.37 10.38
N LYS A 222 22.02 7.37 11.50
CA LYS A 222 22.95 6.29 11.82
C LYS A 222 22.18 4.97 12.02
N ILE A 223 22.68 3.89 11.41
CA ILE A 223 22.11 2.55 11.54
C ILE A 223 22.18 2.11 13.00
N ASN A 224 21.04 1.69 13.54
CA ASN A 224 20.97 1.11 14.87
C ASN A 224 20.96 -0.42 14.76
N LEU A 225 22.12 -1.04 14.94
CA LEU A 225 22.28 -2.50 14.89
C LEU A 225 21.54 -3.23 16.03
N GLY A 226 21.19 -2.53 17.12
CA GLY A 226 20.44 -3.10 18.25
C GLY A 226 18.93 -3.05 18.06
N ALA A 227 18.42 -2.39 17.02
CA ALA A 227 16.99 -2.36 16.74
C ALA A 227 16.56 -3.66 16.05
N PRO A 228 15.39 -4.22 16.40
CA PRO A 228 14.90 -5.46 15.78
C PRO A 228 14.49 -5.26 14.31
N LEU A 229 14.12 -4.03 13.92
CA LEU A 229 13.66 -3.70 12.58
C LEU A 229 14.51 -2.57 11.99
N MET A 230 14.85 -2.73 10.71
CA MET A 230 15.53 -1.69 9.93
C MET A 230 14.55 -0.59 9.54
N SER A 231 15.01 0.66 9.56
CA SER A 231 14.16 1.82 9.25
C SER A 231 13.95 1.97 7.74
N TRP A 232 15.01 1.77 6.96
CA TRP A 232 15.06 1.94 5.51
C TRP A 232 15.72 0.75 4.82
N GLU A 233 15.37 0.52 3.56
CA GLU A 233 15.90 -0.61 2.79
C GLU A 233 17.42 -0.53 2.59
N HIS A 234 17.96 0.68 2.41
CA HIS A 234 19.41 0.90 2.24
C HIS A 234 20.24 0.47 3.46
N GLU A 235 19.64 0.39 4.65
CA GLU A 235 20.35 -0.05 5.85
C GLU A 235 20.83 -1.51 5.72
N ARG A 236 20.05 -2.38 5.03
CA ARG A 236 20.44 -3.77 4.78
C ARG A 236 21.71 -3.88 3.94
N PHE A 237 21.81 -3.06 2.89
CA PHE A 237 23.00 -2.98 2.04
C PHE A 237 24.21 -2.45 2.81
N ASN A 238 24.04 -1.34 3.54
CA ASN A 238 25.14 -0.70 4.26
C ASN A 238 25.69 -1.58 5.40
N VAL A 239 24.88 -2.40 6.07
CA VAL A 239 25.35 -3.41 7.05
C VAL A 239 26.30 -4.43 6.40
N ARG A 240 26.04 -4.80 5.15
CA ARG A 240 26.89 -5.69 4.34
C ARG A 240 28.01 -4.96 3.59
N ARG A 241 28.28 -3.69 3.96
CA ARG A 241 29.30 -2.81 3.34
C ARG A 241 29.07 -2.51 1.86
N MET A 242 27.83 -2.59 1.40
CA MET A 242 27.43 -2.18 0.06
C MET A 242 26.89 -0.75 0.10
N PRO A 243 27.44 0.19 -0.69
CA PRO A 243 26.95 1.58 -0.71
C PRO A 243 25.49 1.63 -1.16
N ALA A 244 24.61 2.19 -0.31
CA ALA A 244 23.21 2.37 -0.66
C ALA A 244 22.57 3.61 -0.05
N VAL A 245 21.56 4.12 -0.75
CA VAL A 245 20.72 5.25 -0.34
C VAL A 245 19.24 4.94 -0.62
N THR A 246 18.32 5.53 0.16
CA THR A 246 16.89 5.46 -0.13
C THR A 246 16.35 6.82 -0.56
N LEU A 247 15.70 6.88 -1.71
CA LEU A 247 14.97 8.06 -2.17
C LEU A 247 13.51 7.94 -1.73
N SER A 248 13.06 8.90 -0.94
CA SER A 248 11.69 8.94 -0.44
C SER A 248 11.21 10.37 -0.28
N ARG A 249 9.90 10.57 -0.36
CA ARG A 249 9.29 11.84 0.05
C ARG A 249 9.19 11.98 1.56
N LEU A 250 9.17 10.87 2.30
CA LEU A 250 8.96 10.87 3.74
C LEU A 250 10.18 11.47 4.46
N GLU A 251 9.93 12.23 5.52
CA GLU A 251 10.99 12.80 6.35
C GLU A 251 11.58 11.74 7.30
N THR A 252 10.73 10.84 7.78
CA THR A 252 11.13 9.74 8.67
C THR A 252 10.50 8.43 8.22
N SER A 253 11.16 7.31 8.56
CA SER A 253 10.71 5.97 8.20
C SER A 253 9.42 5.52 8.89
N ASP A 254 9.02 6.20 9.97
CA ASP A 254 7.89 5.84 10.83
C ASP A 254 6.69 6.78 10.66
N GLN A 255 6.64 7.51 9.55
CA GLN A 255 5.46 8.31 9.20
C GLN A 255 4.25 7.42 8.93
N ASP A 256 3.10 7.85 9.42
CA ASP A 256 1.83 7.11 9.38
C ASP A 256 1.38 6.82 7.95
N SER A 257 1.65 7.74 7.03
CA SER A 257 1.34 7.57 5.60
C SER A 257 2.01 6.34 4.97
N ARG A 258 3.13 5.86 5.55
CA ARG A 258 3.89 4.69 5.07
C ARG A 258 3.25 3.35 5.46
N LYS A 259 2.30 3.35 6.40
CA LYS A 259 1.63 2.14 6.93
C LYS A 259 0.12 2.32 7.02
N SER A 260 -0.44 3.23 6.22
CA SER A 260 -1.86 3.60 6.33
C SER A 260 -2.76 2.77 5.41
N LEU A 261 -3.95 2.42 5.91
CA LEU A 261 -5.01 1.83 5.09
C LEU A 261 -5.57 2.83 4.07
N LEU A 262 -5.47 4.13 4.37
CA LEU A 262 -5.97 5.23 3.53
C LEU A 262 -5.04 5.57 2.36
N ASP A 263 -3.93 4.84 2.21
CA ASP A 263 -3.04 4.96 1.06
C ASP A 263 -3.67 4.33 -0.20
N THR A 264 -4.50 5.13 -0.86
CA THR A 264 -5.30 4.79 -2.04
C THR A 264 -4.75 5.47 -3.30
N PRO A 265 -5.18 5.11 -4.53
CA PRO A 265 -4.64 5.71 -5.75
C PRO A 265 -4.76 7.24 -5.83
N SER A 266 -5.65 7.82 -5.03
CA SER A 266 -5.84 9.28 -4.93
C SER A 266 -4.69 10.01 -4.23
N THR A 267 -3.87 9.31 -3.43
CA THR A 267 -2.71 9.88 -2.73
C THR A 267 -1.52 10.11 -3.66
N VAL A 268 -1.49 9.41 -4.81
CA VAL A 268 -0.41 9.47 -5.79
C VAL A 268 -0.70 10.59 -6.79
N ASP A 269 0.14 11.62 -6.80
CA ASP A 269 0.10 12.64 -7.84
C ASP A 269 0.96 12.21 -9.03
N VAL A 270 0.30 11.89 -10.14
CA VAL A 270 0.95 11.38 -11.36
C VAL A 270 2.02 12.37 -11.86
N ASN A 271 1.77 13.68 -11.78
CA ASN A 271 2.73 14.67 -12.28
C ASN A 271 3.98 14.76 -11.38
N SER A 272 3.80 14.74 -10.05
CA SER A 272 4.91 14.69 -9.09
C SER A 272 5.73 13.41 -9.24
N LEU A 273 5.08 12.26 -9.42
CA LEU A 273 5.76 10.99 -9.67
C LEU A 273 6.59 11.05 -10.95
N MET A 274 6.03 11.54 -12.06
CA MET A 274 6.76 11.70 -13.32
C MET A 274 7.97 12.64 -13.16
N GLY A 275 7.80 13.75 -12.43
CA GLY A 275 8.89 14.67 -12.13
C GLY A 275 10.02 14.00 -11.34
N ASN A 276 9.67 13.22 -10.30
CA ASN A 276 10.63 12.47 -9.51
C ASN A 276 11.38 11.42 -10.33
N ILE A 277 10.67 10.66 -11.16
CA ILE A 277 11.28 9.65 -12.03
C ILE A 277 12.25 10.31 -13.01
N ARG A 278 11.87 11.43 -13.62
CA ARG A 278 12.75 12.18 -14.53
C ARG A 278 14.01 12.66 -13.81
N ILE A 279 13.90 13.21 -12.61
CA ILE A 279 15.04 13.68 -11.81
C ILE A 279 16.00 12.52 -11.51
N ILE A 280 15.47 11.37 -11.11
CA ILE A 280 16.27 10.17 -10.79
C ILE A 280 16.97 9.64 -12.05
N ALA A 281 16.24 9.53 -13.16
CA ALA A 281 16.79 9.07 -14.44
C ALA A 281 17.91 10.00 -14.93
N GLU A 282 17.68 11.31 -14.89
CA GLU A 282 18.64 12.33 -15.30
C GLU A 282 19.91 12.31 -14.42
N ALA A 283 19.72 12.19 -13.10
CA ALA A 283 20.85 12.14 -12.17
C ALA A 283 21.73 10.91 -12.39
N VAL A 284 21.12 9.76 -12.68
CA VAL A 284 21.85 8.51 -12.93
C VAL A 284 22.49 8.51 -14.32
N LEU A 285 21.81 9.02 -15.36
CA LEU A 285 22.42 9.20 -16.67
C LEU A 285 23.63 10.14 -16.61
N GLY A 286 23.52 11.26 -15.90
CA GLY A 286 24.64 12.17 -15.67
C GLY A 286 25.75 11.60 -14.78
N TYR A 287 25.46 10.56 -13.99
CA TYR A 287 26.48 9.82 -13.24
C TYR A 287 27.22 8.82 -14.13
N MET A 288 26.48 8.08 -14.96
CA MET A 288 27.04 7.02 -15.82
C MET A 288 27.77 7.57 -17.05
N MET A 289 27.27 8.68 -17.59
CA MET A 289 27.82 9.32 -18.77
C MET A 289 28.77 10.45 -18.34
N PRO A 290 29.88 10.69 -19.07
CA PRO A 290 30.85 11.73 -18.75
C PRO A 290 30.31 13.14 -19.08
N LEU A 291 29.24 13.54 -18.40
CA LEU A 291 28.70 14.89 -18.51
C LEU A 291 29.43 15.82 -17.53
N THR A 292 29.81 17.00 -18.00
CA THR A 292 30.36 18.06 -17.16
C THR A 292 29.35 18.43 -16.07
N GLN A 293 29.82 18.54 -14.83
CA GLN A 293 28.98 19.02 -13.73
C GLN A 293 28.81 20.54 -13.91
N ALA A 294 27.59 21.02 -14.13
CA ALA A 294 27.33 22.46 -14.03
C ALA A 294 27.54 22.89 -12.57
N GLY A 295 28.60 23.66 -12.32
CA GLY A 295 28.76 24.45 -11.10
C GLY A 295 29.41 23.76 -9.89
N SER A 296 30.65 23.29 -10.03
CA SER A 296 31.55 22.96 -8.89
C SER A 296 32.69 23.98 -8.72
N GLY A 297 32.55 25.19 -9.27
CA GLY A 297 33.49 26.29 -9.12
C GLY A 297 32.80 27.48 -8.46
N ALA A 298 33.40 28.06 -7.43
CA ALA A 298 32.89 29.15 -6.60
C ALA A 298 32.61 30.48 -7.34
N ASN A 299 32.58 30.49 -8.68
CA ASN A 299 32.34 31.65 -9.53
C ASN A 299 31.47 31.24 -10.73
N SER A 300 30.17 30.99 -10.54
CA SER A 300 29.25 30.83 -11.67
C SER A 300 27.98 31.65 -11.47
N ASP A 301 28.14 32.96 -11.62
CA ASP A 301 27.06 33.94 -11.86
C ASP A 301 26.58 33.94 -13.33
N SER A 302 27.00 32.94 -14.11
CA SER A 302 26.59 32.77 -15.50
C SER A 302 25.27 32.01 -15.60
N GLN A 303 24.15 32.72 -15.46
CA GLN A 303 22.84 32.31 -15.98
C GLN A 303 22.83 32.25 -17.52
N ASP A 304 23.73 31.46 -18.12
CA ASP A 304 23.71 31.26 -19.57
C ASP A 304 22.84 30.04 -19.91
N LYS A 305 21.66 30.30 -20.50
CA LYS A 305 20.66 29.28 -20.87
C LYS A 305 21.19 28.20 -21.82
N ARG A 306 22.33 28.44 -22.47
CA ARG A 306 22.99 27.48 -23.35
C ARG A 306 23.68 26.36 -22.57
N VAL A 307 24.29 26.65 -21.42
CA VAL A 307 24.98 25.66 -20.56
C VAL A 307 23.99 24.73 -19.85
N THR A 308 22.77 25.21 -19.57
CA THR A 308 21.70 24.37 -19.02
C THR A 308 21.16 23.32 -20.00
N ALA A 309 21.33 23.52 -21.31
CA ALA A 309 20.96 22.52 -22.31
C ALA A 309 21.98 21.37 -22.37
N ASP A 310 23.26 21.67 -22.11
CA ASP A 310 24.35 20.68 -22.12
C ASP A 310 24.38 19.76 -20.88
N THR A 311 23.47 19.97 -19.93
CA THR A 311 23.40 19.20 -18.67
C THR A 311 22.14 18.37 -18.49
N GLN A 312 21.19 18.44 -19.42
CA GLN A 312 19.97 17.61 -19.41
C GLN A 312 19.92 16.74 -20.67
N MET A 313 19.98 15.42 -20.48
CA MET A 313 19.91 14.41 -21.54
C MET A 313 18.47 14.06 -21.91
N LEU A 314 17.56 14.09 -20.93
CA LEU A 314 16.18 13.69 -21.13
C LEU A 314 15.32 14.85 -21.58
N SER A 315 14.57 14.63 -22.67
CA SER A 315 13.54 15.55 -23.11
C SER A 315 12.48 15.78 -22.02
N LYS A 316 11.73 16.88 -22.11
CA LYS A 316 10.66 17.18 -21.13
C LYS A 316 9.58 16.09 -21.05
N ASN A 317 9.40 15.32 -22.13
CA ASN A 317 8.40 14.27 -22.25
C ASN A 317 9.03 12.87 -22.26
N SER A 318 10.22 12.69 -21.67
CA SER A 318 10.88 11.38 -21.59
C SER A 318 10.09 10.35 -20.80
N VAL A 319 9.33 10.82 -19.80
CA VAL A 319 8.44 10.01 -18.97
C VAL A 319 7.06 9.96 -19.62
N ASP A 320 6.55 8.76 -19.91
CA ASP A 320 5.25 8.60 -20.56
C ASP A 320 4.12 8.57 -19.51
N LYS A 321 3.28 9.61 -19.54
CA LYS A 321 2.13 9.74 -18.63
C LYS A 321 1.15 8.57 -18.74
N HIS A 322 0.91 8.05 -19.94
CA HIS A 322 -0.04 6.96 -20.16
C HIS A 322 0.50 5.64 -19.60
N ARG A 323 1.80 5.38 -19.78
CA ARG A 323 2.48 4.22 -19.22
C ARG A 323 2.51 4.26 -17.69
N VAL A 324 2.87 5.40 -17.11
CA VAL A 324 2.82 5.62 -15.64
C VAL A 324 1.40 5.40 -15.11
N ALA A 325 0.38 5.99 -15.75
CA ALA A 325 -1.01 5.81 -15.33
C ALA A 325 -1.49 4.35 -15.46
N HIS A 326 -1.04 3.63 -16.49
CA HIS A 326 -1.32 2.21 -16.66
C HIS A 326 -0.71 1.37 -15.53
N TYR A 327 0.57 1.59 -15.20
CA TYR A 327 1.23 0.89 -14.11
C TYR A 327 0.64 1.23 -12.73
N ILE A 328 0.21 2.47 -12.50
CA ILE A 328 -0.54 2.82 -11.27
C ILE A 328 -1.82 2.00 -11.18
N ARG A 329 -2.60 1.91 -12.27
CA ARG A 329 -3.83 1.10 -12.28
C ARG A 329 -3.56 -0.38 -12.00
N GLN A 330 -2.45 -0.91 -12.50
CA GLN A 330 -2.10 -2.32 -12.34
C GLN A 330 -1.52 -2.65 -10.96
N PHE A 331 -0.62 -1.82 -10.44
CA PHE A 331 0.19 -2.13 -9.26
C PHE A 331 -0.17 -1.31 -8.00
N ALA A 332 -0.91 -0.22 -8.13
CA ALA A 332 -1.22 0.67 -7.01
C ALA A 332 -2.72 0.75 -6.67
N THR A 333 -3.57 -0.17 -7.18
CA THR A 333 -5.03 -0.18 -6.92
C THR A 333 -5.51 -1.36 -6.09
N LYS A 334 -4.75 -2.45 -6.03
CA LYS A 334 -5.11 -3.67 -5.30
C LYS A 334 -4.16 -3.90 -4.13
N PRO A 335 -4.63 -4.54 -3.03
CA PRO A 335 -3.76 -4.99 -1.96
C PRO A 335 -2.72 -6.01 -2.45
N ARG A 336 -1.49 -5.88 -1.97
CA ARG A 336 -0.32 -6.70 -2.32
C ARG A 336 0.38 -7.20 -1.07
N SER A 337 -0.41 -7.60 -0.08
CA SER A 337 0.15 -8.06 1.18
C SER A 337 0.87 -9.39 1.02
N LEU A 338 2.02 -9.51 1.68
CA LEU A 338 2.74 -10.77 1.82
C LEU A 338 1.95 -11.83 2.61
N ALA A 339 0.92 -11.43 3.35
CA ALA A 339 0.00 -12.35 4.01
C ALA A 339 -0.98 -13.03 3.03
N ASP A 340 -0.99 -12.64 1.76
CA ASP A 340 -1.80 -13.24 0.70
C ASP A 340 -0.88 -13.80 -0.41
N PRO A 341 -0.58 -15.12 -0.40
CA PRO A 341 0.32 -15.74 -1.36
C PRO A 341 -0.16 -15.61 -2.81
N GLU A 342 -1.47 -15.65 -3.04
CA GLU A 342 -2.06 -15.53 -4.38
C GLU A 342 -1.86 -14.12 -4.92
N ALA A 343 -2.21 -13.10 -4.12
CA ALA A 343 -2.00 -11.70 -4.50
C ALA A 343 -0.50 -11.40 -4.75
N THR A 344 0.37 -11.90 -3.88
CA THR A 344 1.83 -11.77 -4.01
C THR A 344 2.32 -12.41 -5.32
N GLY A 345 1.87 -13.63 -5.63
CA GLY A 345 2.25 -14.36 -6.84
C GLY A 345 1.81 -13.66 -8.13
N ILE A 346 0.56 -13.18 -8.17
CA ILE A 346 0.00 -12.46 -9.32
C ILE A 346 0.79 -11.17 -9.58
N VAL A 347 1.08 -10.39 -8.53
CA VAL A 347 1.82 -9.13 -8.65
C VAL A 347 3.24 -9.39 -9.15
N ALA A 348 3.93 -10.38 -8.58
CA ALA A 348 5.28 -10.75 -9.00
C ALA A 348 5.33 -11.17 -10.48
N GLN A 349 4.37 -11.99 -10.92
CA GLN A 349 4.27 -12.40 -12.33
C GLN A 349 3.99 -11.21 -13.27
N ASN A 350 3.10 -10.31 -12.87
CA ASN A 350 2.78 -9.11 -13.64
C ASN A 350 3.97 -8.14 -13.76
N ILE A 351 4.73 -7.95 -12.67
CA ILE A 351 5.97 -7.15 -12.69
C ILE A 351 6.99 -7.82 -13.63
N ALA A 352 7.18 -9.13 -13.50
CA ALA A 352 8.12 -9.85 -14.36
C ALA A 352 7.71 -9.79 -15.84
N ALA A 353 6.42 -9.85 -16.16
CA ALA A 353 5.92 -9.67 -17.53
C ALA A 353 6.20 -8.25 -18.07
N ALA A 354 5.96 -7.21 -17.26
CA ALA A 354 6.22 -5.83 -17.64
C ALA A 354 7.72 -5.55 -17.82
N ALA A 355 8.57 -6.08 -16.94
CA ALA A 355 10.02 -5.88 -16.99
C ALA A 355 10.68 -6.61 -18.19
N ARG A 356 10.16 -7.78 -18.58
CA ARG A 356 10.65 -8.56 -19.74
C ARG A 356 10.55 -7.82 -21.08
N ILE A 357 9.68 -6.82 -21.17
CA ILE A 357 9.57 -5.97 -22.37
C ILE A 357 10.87 -5.19 -22.62
N TYR A 358 11.60 -4.85 -21.55
CA TYR A 358 12.74 -3.94 -21.61
C TYR A 358 14.09 -4.60 -21.30
N ALA A 359 14.10 -5.71 -20.54
CA ALA A 359 15.34 -6.32 -20.06
C ALA A 359 15.21 -7.83 -19.78
N VAL A 360 16.37 -8.49 -19.74
CA VAL A 360 16.46 -9.89 -19.31
C VAL A 360 16.05 -9.98 -17.84
N THR A 361 14.95 -10.69 -17.58
CA THR A 361 14.31 -10.72 -16.26
C THR A 361 14.30 -12.13 -15.68
N THR A 362 14.80 -12.27 -14.45
CA THR A 362 14.88 -13.49 -13.67
C THR A 362 14.07 -13.37 -12.39
N THR A 363 13.41 -14.45 -11.97
CA THR A 363 12.68 -14.52 -10.70
C THR A 363 13.47 -15.38 -9.72
N MET A 364 13.67 -14.89 -8.50
CA MET A 364 14.42 -15.60 -7.45
C MET A 364 13.56 -15.77 -6.19
N PRO A 365 13.46 -16.98 -5.61
CA PRO A 365 12.70 -17.21 -4.39
C PRO A 365 13.39 -16.57 -3.17
N VAL A 366 12.59 -16.13 -2.20
CA VAL A 366 13.05 -15.45 -0.97
C VAL A 366 12.72 -16.27 0.25
N ASP A 367 13.72 -16.44 1.13
CA ASP A 367 13.54 -17.09 2.42
C ASP A 367 13.21 -16.08 3.53
N LEU A 368 12.02 -16.23 4.12
CA LEU A 368 11.51 -15.43 5.24
C LEU A 368 12.05 -15.97 6.57
N GLN A 369 13.32 -15.68 6.90
CA GLN A 369 13.99 -16.23 8.08
C GLN A 369 13.70 -15.46 9.37
N GLU A 370 13.64 -14.13 9.29
CA GLU A 370 13.56 -13.28 10.49
C GLU A 370 12.11 -12.95 10.91
N VAL A 371 11.12 -13.29 10.08
CA VAL A 371 9.72 -12.88 10.30
C VAL A 371 8.77 -14.03 10.04
N ARG A 372 7.77 -14.19 10.92
CA ARG A 372 6.64 -15.09 10.71
C ARG A 372 5.46 -14.28 10.20
N VAL A 373 4.85 -14.76 9.11
CA VAL A 373 3.71 -14.10 8.47
C VAL A 373 2.49 -14.96 8.68
N TRP A 374 1.42 -14.35 9.18
CA TRP A 374 0.11 -14.98 9.28
C TRP A 374 -0.69 -14.69 8.01
N GLY A 375 -1.47 -15.66 7.56
CA GLY A 375 -2.33 -15.46 6.39
C GLY A 375 -3.41 -14.41 6.62
N VAL A 376 -3.93 -13.84 5.54
CA VAL A 376 -5.12 -12.98 5.62
C VAL A 376 -6.37 -13.86 5.71
N THR A 377 -7.14 -13.68 6.77
CA THR A 377 -8.49 -14.26 6.87
C THR A 377 -9.49 -13.37 6.13
N LYS A 378 -10.08 -13.88 5.05
CA LYS A 378 -11.19 -13.23 4.34
C LYS A 378 -12.47 -13.98 4.67
N THR A 379 -13.45 -13.27 5.24
CA THR A 379 -14.78 -13.84 5.52
C THR A 379 -15.86 -12.90 5.01
N ARG A 380 -17.03 -13.47 4.71
CA ARG A 380 -18.23 -12.72 4.38
C ARG A 380 -19.01 -12.52 5.67
N VAL A 381 -19.14 -11.26 6.08
CA VAL A 381 -20.00 -10.86 7.19
C VAL A 381 -21.40 -10.64 6.64
N LEU A 382 -22.39 -11.34 7.19
CA LEU A 382 -23.80 -11.15 6.90
C LEU A 382 -24.38 -10.22 7.98
N ALA A 383 -25.04 -9.15 7.54
CA ALA A 383 -25.79 -8.26 8.42
C ALA A 383 -27.27 -8.60 8.26
N GLU A 384 -27.83 -9.32 9.22
CA GLU A 384 -29.24 -9.67 9.24
C GLU A 384 -30.03 -8.64 10.02
N ARG A 385 -31.17 -8.23 9.46
CA ARG A 385 -32.10 -7.32 10.13
C ARG A 385 -33.00 -8.17 11.03
N VAL A 386 -32.85 -8.01 12.33
CA VAL A 386 -33.59 -8.73 13.36
C VAL A 386 -34.56 -7.78 14.06
N LYS A 387 -35.67 -8.32 14.56
CA LYS A 387 -36.60 -7.57 15.40
C LYS A 387 -36.22 -7.72 16.87
N PRO A 388 -36.34 -6.66 17.68
CA PRO A 388 -35.96 -6.73 19.09
C PRO A 388 -36.90 -7.63 19.89
N ALA A 389 -36.41 -8.19 21.01
CA ALA A 389 -37.19 -9.09 21.88
C ALA A 389 -38.50 -8.47 22.40
N ILE A 390 -38.59 -7.14 22.48
CA ILE A 390 -39.82 -6.42 22.87
C ILE A 390 -40.95 -6.69 21.87
N PHE A 391 -40.63 -6.94 20.59
CA PHE A 391 -41.59 -7.29 19.57
C PHE A 391 -42.32 -8.62 19.91
N GLU A 392 -41.59 -9.61 20.42
CA GLU A 392 -42.18 -10.88 20.86
C GLU A 392 -43.11 -10.67 22.05
N LEU A 393 -42.75 -9.79 22.99
CA LEU A 393 -43.59 -9.44 24.14
C LEU A 393 -44.89 -8.74 23.71
N VAL A 394 -44.83 -7.89 22.67
CA VAL A 394 -46.05 -7.29 22.09
C VAL A 394 -46.93 -8.33 21.43
N ILE A 395 -46.36 -9.25 20.64
CA ILE A 395 -47.13 -10.37 20.05
C ILE A 395 -47.78 -11.19 21.16
N ALA A 396 -47.04 -11.56 22.21
CA ALA A 396 -47.58 -12.31 23.34
C ALA A 396 -48.74 -11.56 24.02
N THR A 397 -48.61 -10.25 24.21
CA THR A 397 -49.67 -9.39 24.77
C THR A 397 -50.90 -9.36 23.87
N VAL A 398 -50.71 -9.19 22.56
CA VAL A 398 -51.81 -9.20 21.58
C VAL A 398 -52.55 -10.54 21.59
N VAL A 399 -51.81 -11.66 21.66
CA VAL A 399 -52.40 -13.00 21.76
C VAL A 399 -53.18 -13.17 23.06
N LEU A 400 -52.66 -12.70 24.20
CA LEU A 400 -53.37 -12.74 25.48
C LEU A 400 -54.66 -11.92 25.46
N VAL A 401 -54.60 -10.70 24.91
CA VAL A 401 -55.78 -9.83 24.76
C VAL A 401 -56.81 -10.48 23.84
N TYR A 402 -56.38 -11.06 22.72
CA TYR A 402 -57.26 -11.78 21.80
C TYR A 402 -57.97 -12.95 22.49
N LEU A 403 -57.23 -13.79 23.22
CA LEU A 403 -57.80 -14.92 23.95
C LEU A 403 -58.75 -14.45 25.06
N TYR A 404 -58.44 -13.36 25.75
CA TYR A 404 -59.31 -12.77 26.75
C TYR A 404 -60.62 -12.27 26.14
N ILE A 405 -60.57 -11.53 25.03
CA ILE A 405 -61.75 -11.04 24.32
C ILE A 405 -62.58 -12.22 23.82
N PHE A 406 -61.95 -13.23 23.23
CA PHE A 406 -62.62 -14.43 22.74
C PHE A 406 -63.34 -15.18 23.87
N PHE A 407 -62.67 -15.38 25.01
CA PHE A 407 -63.28 -15.97 26.20
C PHE A 407 -64.43 -15.13 26.75
N PHE A 408 -64.29 -13.80 26.76
CA PHE A 408 -65.35 -12.89 27.19
C PHE A 408 -66.58 -12.97 26.27
N VAL A 409 -66.38 -13.00 24.95
CA VAL A 409 -67.46 -13.14 23.95
C VAL A 409 -68.16 -14.49 24.12
N ILE A 410 -67.43 -15.59 24.30
CA ILE A 410 -68.03 -16.91 24.50
C ILE A 410 -68.81 -16.96 25.82
N SER A 411 -68.20 -16.55 26.93
CA SER A 411 -68.84 -16.60 28.25
C SER A 411 -70.07 -15.69 28.37
N LYS A 412 -70.11 -14.58 27.61
CA LYS A 412 -71.27 -13.69 27.54
C LYS A 412 -72.19 -13.97 26.35
N SER A 413 -71.87 -14.92 25.47
CA SER A 413 -72.63 -15.19 24.24
C SER A 413 -74.09 -15.52 24.52
N GLN A 414 -74.38 -16.38 25.52
CA GLN A 414 -75.75 -16.70 25.92
C GLN A 414 -76.52 -15.45 26.36
N ARG A 415 -75.94 -14.61 27.22
CA ARG A 415 -76.56 -13.35 27.66
C ARG A 415 -76.73 -12.33 26.52
N ILE A 416 -75.78 -12.28 25.59
CA ILE A 416 -75.86 -11.39 24.42
C ILE A 416 -76.98 -11.86 23.47
N ILE A 417 -77.12 -13.17 23.27
CA ILE A 417 -78.21 -13.77 22.47
C ILE A 417 -79.56 -13.53 23.15
N GLU A 418 -79.68 -13.78 24.45
CA GLU A 418 -80.91 -13.55 25.23
C GLU A 418 -81.33 -12.06 25.21
N ASN A 419 -80.38 -11.14 25.38
CA ASN A 419 -80.65 -9.70 25.30
C ASN A 419 -81.04 -9.25 23.88
N SER A 420 -80.44 -9.85 22.85
CA SER A 420 -80.80 -9.52 21.46
C SER A 420 -82.19 -10.04 21.08
N VAL A 421 -82.56 -11.23 21.56
CA VAL A 421 -83.91 -11.81 21.38
C VAL A 421 -84.96 -10.99 22.12
N THR A 422 -84.66 -10.50 23.33
CA THR A 422 -85.61 -9.66 24.09
C THR A 422 -85.76 -8.25 23.50
N VAL A 423 -84.72 -7.67 22.93
CA VAL A 423 -84.81 -6.41 22.17
C VAL A 423 -85.62 -6.58 20.88
N MET A 424 -85.40 -7.67 20.12
CA MET A 424 -86.24 -7.95 18.95
C MET A 424 -87.71 -8.20 19.31
N ARG A 425 -87.99 -8.87 20.44
CA ARG A 425 -89.37 -9.02 20.95
C ARG A 425 -90.03 -7.68 21.30
N LYS A 426 -89.26 -6.71 21.81
CA LYS A 426 -89.77 -5.36 22.11
C LYS A 426 -89.91 -4.45 20.88
N SER A 427 -89.34 -4.82 19.74
CA SER A 427 -89.46 -4.08 18.48
C SER A 427 -90.61 -4.59 17.60
N VAL A 428 -91.17 -5.78 17.90
CA VAL A 428 -92.25 -6.44 17.14
C VAL A 428 -93.60 -6.36 17.87
N ALA A 429 -93.59 -5.96 19.14
CA ALA A 429 -94.76 -5.47 19.88
C ALA A 429 -94.77 -3.94 19.82
#